data_AF-A0AAV8XH23-F1
#
_entry.id   AF-A0AAV8XH23-F1
#
_cell.length_a   1.000
_cell.length_b   1.000
_cell.length_c   1.000
_cell.angle_alpha   90.00
_cell.angle_beta   90.00
_cell.angle_gamma   90.00
#
_symmetry.space_group_name_H-M   'P 1'
#
loop_
_entity.id
_entity.type
_entity.pdbx_description
1 polymer ?
#
loop_
_entity_poly.entity_id
_entity_poly.type
_entity_poly.pdbx_seq_one_letter_code
_entity_poly.pdbx_strand_id
1 'polypeptide(L)'
;MFRKLNGHLDDVPCFVPVTTHGIYKVSRAEQPIDPTIDLDQPLNETVDVANGQVVEFSCEEGYNVQGPSNLRCWHGDWAVTSFPECNPGKVSI
;
A
#
# COMPACT_ATOMS: atom_id res chain seq x y z
N MET A 1 -0.81 20.21 15.84
CA MET A 1 -0.44 19.22 16.87
C MET A 1 0.30 18.09 16.18
N PHE A 2 1.63 18.15 16.10
CA PHE A 2 2.44 17.06 15.58
C PHE A 2 2.86 16.20 16.77
N ARG A 3 2.36 14.97 16.89
CA ARG A 3 2.78 14.06 17.95
C ARG A 3 4.15 13.51 17.58
N LYS A 4 5.21 14.07 18.18
CA LYS A 4 6.51 13.42 18.28
C LYS A 4 6.44 12.35 19.37
N LEU A 5 6.68 11.10 19.02
CA LEU A 5 7.07 10.05 19.96
C LEU A 5 8.38 9.45 19.45
N ASN A 6 9.45 9.67 20.22
CA ASN A 6 10.74 8.95 20.22
C ASN A 6 11.47 8.79 18.86
N GLY A 7 12.61 9.47 18.73
CA GLY A 7 13.34 9.58 17.48
C GLY A 7 13.99 8.28 16.96
N HIS A 8 13.79 8.05 15.67
CA HIS A 8 14.86 7.84 14.69
C HIS A 8 14.50 8.78 13.50
N LEU A 9 15.46 9.43 12.86
CA LEU A 9 15.20 10.50 11.85
C LEU A 9 14.82 9.89 10.48
N ASP A 10 14.38 8.64 10.47
CA ASP A 10 14.43 7.75 9.32
C ASP A 10 13.16 6.88 9.20
N ASP A 11 12.27 6.83 10.19
CA ASP A 11 10.93 6.23 10.01
C ASP A 11 9.98 7.19 9.25
N VAL A 12 10.35 7.50 8.00
CA VAL A 12 9.52 8.26 7.07
C VAL A 12 8.41 7.35 6.56
N PRO A 13 7.13 7.76 6.62
CA PRO A 13 6.03 6.95 6.11
C PRO A 13 6.01 6.96 4.59
N CYS A 14 5.46 5.89 4.02
CA CYS A 14 5.18 5.82 2.59
C CYS A 14 3.72 6.18 2.31
N PHE A 15 3.47 6.64 1.08
CA PHE A 15 2.14 6.94 0.59
C PHE A 15 1.89 6.15 -0.68
N VAL A 16 0.72 5.53 -0.77
CA VAL A 16 0.34 4.79 -1.99
C VAL A 16 0.00 5.78 -3.10
N PRO A 17 0.36 5.50 -4.36
CA PRO A 17 -0.02 6.36 -5.47
C PRO A 17 -1.51 6.20 -5.79
N VAL A 18 -2.10 7.22 -6.41
CA VAL A 18 -3.43 7.12 -7.02
C VAL A 18 -3.34 6.15 -8.20
N THR A 19 -4.30 5.23 -8.28
CA THR A 19 -4.36 4.24 -9.37
C THR A 19 -5.74 4.23 -9.99
N THR A 20 -5.80 3.87 -11.27
CA THR A 20 -7.06 3.66 -11.99
C THR A 20 -7.43 2.19 -11.91
N HIS A 21 -8.62 1.88 -11.39
CA HIS A 21 -9.10 0.50 -11.13
C HIS A 21 -8.30 -0.30 -10.09
N GLY A 22 -7.35 0.33 -9.41
CA GLY A 22 -6.48 -0.30 -8.42
C GLY A 22 -6.84 0.11 -6.99
N ILE A 23 -6.63 -0.81 -6.06
CA ILE A 23 -6.95 -0.63 -4.64
C ILE A 23 -5.78 -1.18 -3.82
N TYR A 24 -5.20 -0.34 -2.97
CA TYR A 24 -4.23 -0.74 -1.95
C TYR A 24 -4.91 -0.99 -0.61
N LYS A 25 -4.49 -2.04 0.09
CA LYS A 25 -4.88 -2.33 1.48
C LYS A 25 -3.65 -2.74 2.29
N VAL A 26 -3.70 -2.61 3.60
CA VAL A 26 -2.65 -3.15 4.46
C VAL A 26 -2.68 -4.67 4.41
N SER A 27 -1.51 -5.30 4.30
CA SER A 27 -1.41 -6.76 4.39
C SER A 27 -1.75 -7.22 5.80
N ARG A 28 -2.71 -8.15 5.91
CA ARG A 28 -3.11 -8.75 7.19
C ARG A 28 -2.07 -9.74 7.75
N ALA A 29 -1.07 -10.10 6.95
CA ALA A 29 -0.10 -11.15 7.28
C ALA A 29 0.94 -10.72 8.34
N GLU A 30 1.12 -9.42 8.60
CA GLU A 30 2.25 -8.89 9.39
C GLU A 30 1.82 -8.06 10.63
N GLN A 31 0.75 -8.46 11.34
CA GLN A 31 0.26 -7.76 12.54
C GLN A 31 1.20 -7.81 13.77
N PRO A 32 1.23 -6.75 14.63
CA PRO A 32 0.33 -5.60 14.62
C PRO A 32 0.96 -4.37 13.95
N ILE A 33 0.40 -4.09 12.78
CA ILE A 33 0.40 -2.79 12.10
C ILE A 33 -0.27 -1.76 13.03
N ASP A 34 0.17 -0.51 12.93
CA ASP A 34 -0.38 0.67 13.60
C ASP A 34 -1.89 0.53 13.93
N PRO A 35 -2.31 0.64 15.21
CA PRO A 35 -3.70 0.47 15.62
C PRO A 35 -4.66 1.53 15.07
N THR A 36 -4.14 2.56 14.39
CA THR A 36 -4.94 3.60 13.74
C THR A 36 -5.34 3.26 12.31
N ILE A 37 -4.75 2.23 11.68
CA ILE A 37 -5.10 1.84 10.31
C ILE A 37 -6.19 0.76 10.32
N ASP A 38 -7.33 1.08 9.70
CA ASP A 38 -8.38 0.12 9.41
C ASP A 38 -7.95 -0.79 8.24
N LEU A 39 -7.69 -2.06 8.55
CA LEU A 39 -7.23 -3.09 7.60
C LEU A 39 -8.27 -3.41 6.51
N ASP A 40 -9.53 -3.03 6.72
CA ASP A 40 -10.60 -3.29 5.77
C ASP A 40 -10.80 -2.12 4.80
N GLN A 41 -10.27 -0.94 5.14
CA GLN A 41 -10.39 0.27 4.34
C GLN A 41 -9.30 0.36 3.25
N PRO A 42 -9.67 0.76 2.03
CA PRO A 42 -8.70 1.17 1.01
C PRO A 42 -7.79 2.30 1.49
N LEU A 43 -6.49 2.16 1.23
CA LEU A 43 -5.51 3.22 1.43
C LEU A 43 -5.65 4.29 0.35
N ASN A 44 -5.31 5.52 0.69
CA ASN A 44 -5.23 6.66 -0.23
C ASN A 44 -3.90 7.40 -0.03
N GLU A 45 -3.68 8.45 -0.83
CA GLU A 45 -2.45 9.24 -0.85
C GLU A 45 -2.18 10.08 0.42
N THR A 46 -3.10 10.05 1.40
CA THR A 46 -3.00 10.79 2.66
C THR A 46 -2.80 9.91 3.89
N VAL A 47 -2.91 8.59 3.74
CA VAL A 47 -2.71 7.65 4.84
C VAL A 47 -1.23 7.32 4.96
N ASP A 48 -0.67 7.59 6.14
CA ASP A 48 0.70 7.22 6.47
C ASP A 48 0.83 5.69 6.54
N VAL A 49 1.66 5.11 5.68
CA VAL A 49 2.05 3.69 5.79
C VAL A 49 3.38 3.63 6.53
N ALA A 50 3.40 2.98 7.69
CA ALA A 50 4.58 2.94 8.54
C ALA A 50 5.75 2.22 7.86
N ASN A 51 6.97 2.64 8.18
CA ASN A 51 8.18 1.94 7.75
C ASN A 51 8.12 0.44 8.13
N GLY A 52 8.54 -0.42 7.21
CA GLY A 52 8.46 -1.87 7.36
C GLY A 52 7.10 -2.49 7.06
N GLN A 53 6.02 -1.71 7.01
CA GLN A 53 4.67 -2.21 6.73
C GLN A 53 4.53 -2.67 5.27
N VAL A 54 3.74 -3.72 5.05
CA VAL A 54 3.42 -4.22 3.71
C VAL A 54 1.98 -3.89 3.35
N VAL A 55 1.80 -3.44 2.11
CA VAL A 55 0.49 -3.24 1.49
C VAL A 55 0.31 -4.23 0.34
N GLU A 56 -0.93 -4.60 0.10
CA GLU A 56 -1.36 -5.48 -0.98
C GLU A 56 -2.15 -4.66 -1.99
N PHE A 57 -1.91 -4.91 -3.27
CA PHE A 57 -2.59 -4.28 -4.39
C PHE A 57 -3.52 -5.27 -5.08
N SER A 58 -4.73 -4.81 -5.36
CA SER A 58 -5.75 -5.57 -6.08
C SER A 58 -6.40 -4.68 -7.12
N CYS A 59 -6.93 -5.29 -8.17
CA CYS A 59 -7.73 -4.58 -9.17
C CYS A 59 -9.23 -4.81 -8.95
N GLU A 60 -10.02 -3.86 -9.40
CA GLU A 60 -11.47 -4.01 -9.54
C GLU A 60 -11.82 -5.19 -10.45
N GLU A 61 -13.06 -5.68 -10.32
CA GLU A 61 -13.56 -6.77 -11.15
C GLU A 61 -13.43 -6.44 -12.65
N GLY A 62 -13.00 -7.44 -13.44
CA GLY A 62 -12.75 -7.27 -14.87
C GLY A 62 -11.37 -6.70 -15.20
N TYR A 63 -10.52 -6.43 -14.21
CA TYR A 63 -9.12 -6.03 -14.38
C TYR A 63 -8.18 -7.03 -13.72
N ASN A 64 -6.98 -7.15 -14.27
CA ASN A 64 -5.91 -8.00 -13.76
C ASN A 64 -4.69 -7.16 -13.37
N VAL A 65 -4.11 -7.49 -12.22
CA VAL A 65 -2.86 -6.86 -11.74
C VAL A 65 -1.71 -7.18 -12.70
N GLN A 66 -0.94 -6.17 -13.05
CA GLN A 66 0.35 -6.28 -13.72
C GLN A 66 1.44 -5.71 -12.80
N GLY A 67 2.51 -6.46 -12.60
CA GLY A 67 3.59 -6.07 -11.68
C GLY A 67 3.42 -6.65 -10.26
N PRO A 68 4.11 -6.07 -9.26
CA PRO A 68 4.14 -6.61 -7.90
C PRO A 68 2.83 -6.34 -7.15
N SER A 69 2.20 -7.39 -6.62
CA SER A 69 0.97 -7.28 -5.81
C SER A 69 1.21 -6.88 -4.35
N ASN A 70 2.46 -6.88 -3.89
CA ASN A 70 2.81 -6.58 -2.51
C ASN A 70 3.97 -5.58 -2.48
N LEU A 71 3.82 -4.51 -1.70
CA LEU A 71 4.81 -3.44 -1.59
C LEU A 71 5.17 -3.25 -0.12
N ARG A 72 6.46 -3.26 0.20
CA ARG A 72 6.95 -2.95 1.55
C ARG A 72 7.39 -1.49 1.61
N CYS A 73 6.89 -0.76 2.60
CA CYS A 73 7.40 0.58 2.89
C CYS A 73 8.78 0.47 3.54
N TRP A 74 9.73 1.27 3.07
CA TRP A 74 11.10 1.30 3.56
C TRP A 74 11.62 2.74 3.56
N HIS A 75 11.65 3.35 4.75
CA HIS A 75 12.17 4.70 4.98
C HIS A 75 11.62 5.76 3.99
N GLY A 76 10.32 5.74 3.74
CA GLY A 76 9.62 6.70 2.87
C GLY A 76 9.52 6.28 1.41
N ASP A 77 10.21 5.21 1.01
CA ASP A 77 10.17 4.66 -0.33
C ASP A 77 9.54 3.26 -0.35
N TRP A 78 8.96 2.89 -1.48
CA TRP A 78 8.44 1.55 -1.69
C TRP A 78 9.55 0.63 -2.20
N ALA A 79 9.74 -0.52 -1.55
CA ALA A 79 10.74 -1.53 -1.92
C ALA A 79 10.30 -2.35 -3.16
N VAL A 80 10.03 -1.67 -4.28
CA VAL A 80 9.66 -2.25 -5.58
C VAL A 80 10.37 -1.53 -6.71
N THR A 81 10.55 -2.21 -7.84
CA THR A 81 11.17 -1.62 -9.04
C THR A 81 10.17 -0.84 -9.90
N SER A 82 8.88 -1.14 -9.77
CA SER A 82 7.79 -0.46 -10.47
C SER A 82 6.49 -0.66 -9.69
N PHE A 83 5.59 0.32 -9.72
CA PHE A 83 4.25 0.18 -9.14
C PHE A 83 3.38 -0.76 -9.99
N PRO A 84 2.42 -1.47 -9.37
CA PRO A 84 1.46 -2.27 -10.11
C PRO A 84 0.42 -1.41 -10.82
N GLU A 85 -0.10 -1.96 -11.91
CA GLU A 85 -1.15 -1.35 -12.73
C GLU A 85 -2.26 -2.37 -13.00
N CYS A 86 -3.45 -1.86 -13.31
CA CYS A 86 -4.60 -2.68 -13.66
C CYS A 86 -4.85 -2.63 -15.16
N ASN A 87 -4.78 -3.79 -15.81
CA ASN A 87 -5.13 -3.92 -17.23
C ASN A 87 -6.44 -4.70 -17.40
N PRO A 88 -7.27 -4.38 -18.40
CA PRO A 88 -8.50 -5.12 -18.67
C PRO A 88 -8.21 -6.62 -18.75
N GLY A 89 -8.89 -7.38 -17.91
CA GLY A 89 -8.81 -8.82 -17.90
C GLY A 89 -9.36 -9.38 -19.19
N LYS A 90 -8.75 -10.46 -19.69
CA LYS A 90 -9.36 -11.24 -20.75
C LYS A 90 -10.65 -11.81 -20.17
N VAL A 91 -11.80 -11.35 -20.66
CA VAL A 91 -13.06 -12.06 -20.44
C VAL A 91 -12.91 -13.42 -21.13
N SER A 92 -12.77 -14.48 -20.35
CA SER A 92 -12.81 -15.85 -20.87
C SER A 92 -14.25 -16.15 -21.25
N ILE A 93 -14.54 -16.12 -22.55
CA ILE A 93 -15.84 -16.45 -23.15
C ILE A 93 -15.91 -17.97 -23.38
#